data_AF-A0A5C7BBI1-F1
#
_entry.id   AF-A0A5C7BBI1-F1
#
_cell.length_a   1.000
_cell.length_b   1.000
_cell.length_c   1.000
_cell.angle_alpha   90.00
_cell.angle_beta   90.00
_cell.angle_gamma   90.00
#
_symmetry.space_group_name_H-M   'P 1'
#
loop_
_entity.id
_entity.type
_entity.pdbx_description
1 polymer ?
#
loop_
_entity_poly.entity_id
_entity_poly.type
_entity_poly.pdbx_seq_one_letter_code
_entity_poly.pdbx_strand_id
1 'polypeptide(L)'
;MKKQNFIECERKGLEKLINFRLPHYFYTIGIAVLGTAIVMMFIRAFVLEGDQEVLKVMLQRGLLIGMLLMSIAKDKDEDEMVVKLRMQSYTYAFVAGVVYALIMPFVDYGVSNVVNSGGEEFHDIGDFQVLLFMLMIQLLCFHTLKRVR
;
A
#
# COMPACT_ATOMS: atom_id res chain seq x y z
N MET A 1 41.24 16.87 5.29
CA MET A 1 40.28 16.97 6.41
C MET A 1 38.92 17.58 6.04
N LYS A 2 38.79 18.67 5.25
CA LYS A 2 37.47 19.26 4.92
C LYS A 2 36.50 18.36 4.14
N LYS A 3 37.01 17.44 3.30
CA LYS A 3 36.18 16.55 2.44
C LYS A 3 35.40 15.49 3.25
N GLN A 4 35.97 15.01 4.37
CA GLN A 4 35.31 14.04 5.25
C GLN A 4 34.11 14.65 5.98
N ASN A 5 34.22 15.92 6.42
CA ASN A 5 33.11 16.64 7.05
C ASN A 5 31.91 16.86 6.11
N PHE A 6 32.14 17.09 4.81
CA PHE A 6 31.05 17.28 3.85
C PHE A 6 30.27 15.98 3.62
N ILE A 7 30.99 14.88 3.37
CA ILE A 7 30.41 13.54 3.19
C ILE A 7 29.62 13.12 4.45
N GLU A 8 30.12 13.40 5.65
CA GLU A 8 29.40 13.10 6.88
C GLU A 8 28.16 13.97 7.09
N CYS A 9 28.17 15.23 6.65
CA CYS A 9 27.00 16.10 6.71
C CYS A 9 25.91 15.61 5.74
N GLU A 10 26.28 15.24 4.51
CA GLU A 10 25.34 14.64 3.54
C GLU A 10 24.78 13.31 4.05
N ARG A 11 25.62 12.45 4.62
CA ARG A 11 25.18 11.20 5.25
C ARG A 11 24.16 11.45 6.36
N LYS A 12 24.42 12.40 7.27
CA LYS A 12 23.48 12.76 8.35
C LYS A 12 22.16 13.32 7.80
N GLY A 13 22.21 14.10 6.72
CA GLY A 13 21.01 14.60 6.04
C GLY A 13 20.16 13.48 5.44
N LEU A 14 20.80 12.55 4.72
CA LEU A 14 20.16 11.37 4.13
C LEU A 14 19.60 10.43 5.20
N GLU A 15 20.35 10.15 6.26
CA GLU A 15 19.89 9.33 7.40
C GLU A 15 18.67 9.95 8.08
N LYS A 16 18.60 11.29 8.16
CA LYS A 16 17.43 11.98 8.73
C LYS A 16 16.18 11.84 7.86
N LEU A 17 16.33 11.84 6.53
CA LEU A 17 15.23 11.60 5.59
C LEU A 17 14.79 10.13 5.58
N ILE A 18 15.74 9.19 5.60
CA ILE A 18 15.47 7.76 5.65
C ILE A 18 14.77 7.38 6.96
N ASN A 19 15.13 8.02 8.08
CA ASN A 19 14.51 7.81 9.38
C ASN A 19 13.28 8.70 9.63
N PHE A 20 12.81 9.46 8.65
CA PHE A 20 11.59 10.25 8.78
C PHE A 20 10.39 9.31 8.89
N ARG A 21 9.80 9.23 10.08
CA ARG A 21 8.65 8.37 10.38
C ARG A 21 7.57 9.15 11.09
N LEU A 22 6.33 8.82 10.74
CA LEU A 22 5.16 9.44 11.34
C LEU A 22 4.98 8.94 12.79
N PRO A 23 4.62 9.83 13.74
CA PRO A 23 4.28 9.45 15.11
C PRO A 23 3.23 8.35 15.19
N HIS A 24 3.22 7.57 16.28
CA HIS A 24 2.29 6.45 16.48
C HIS A 24 0.80 6.83 16.34
N TYR A 25 0.43 8.08 16.66
CA TYR A 25 -0.94 8.59 16.48
C TYR A 25 -1.47 8.43 15.04
N PHE A 26 -0.59 8.49 14.02
CA PHE A 26 -0.99 8.31 12.62
C PHE A 26 -1.40 6.88 12.29
N TYR A 27 -0.94 5.88 13.06
CA TYR A 27 -1.39 4.50 12.89
C TYR A 27 -2.88 4.39 13.24
N THR A 28 -3.28 4.98 14.38
CA THR A 28 -4.69 5.02 14.81
C THR A 28 -5.55 5.82 13.84
N ILE A 29 -5.05 6.96 13.34
CA ILE A 29 -5.75 7.76 12.32
C ILE A 29 -5.91 6.93 11.04
N GLY A 30 -4.86 6.22 10.60
CA GLY A 30 -4.92 5.35 9.43
C GLY A 30 -6.00 4.27 9.56
N ILE A 31 -6.09 3.61 10.72
CA ILE A 31 -7.14 2.63 11.02
C ILE A 31 -8.53 3.26 11.00
N ALA A 32 -8.70 4.45 11.60
CA ALA A 32 -9.98 5.15 11.61
C ALA A 32 -10.42 5.53 10.19
N VAL A 33 -9.51 6.07 9.37
CA VAL A 33 -9.77 6.40 7.97
C VAL A 33 -10.12 5.16 7.16
N LEU A 34 -9.35 4.09 7.32
CA LEU A 34 -9.58 2.82 6.63
C LEU A 34 -10.94 2.21 6.98
N GLY A 35 -11.25 2.13 8.28
CA GLY A 35 -12.52 1.61 8.77
C GLY A 35 -13.71 2.43 8.28
N THR A 36 -13.61 3.76 8.32
CA THR A 36 -14.65 4.66 7.81
C THR A 36 -14.86 4.48 6.31
N ALA A 37 -13.79 4.37 5.52
CA ALA A 37 -13.88 4.15 4.08
C ALA A 37 -14.57 2.81 3.74
N ILE A 38 -14.24 1.74 4.45
CA ILE A 38 -14.85 0.41 4.26
C ILE A 38 -16.34 0.45 4.63
N VAL A 39 -16.69 1.01 5.80
CA VAL A 39 -18.10 1.14 6.22
C VAL A 39 -18.90 1.93 5.21
N MET A 40 -18.34 3.03 4.70
CA MET A 40 -19.03 3.87 3.72
C MET A 40 -19.16 3.20 2.34
N MET A 41 -18.22 2.33 1.95
CA MET A 41 -18.37 1.47 0.77
C MET A 41 -19.57 0.52 0.90
N PHE A 42 -19.73 -0.13 2.06
CA PHE A 42 -20.88 -1.01 2.30
C PHE A 42 -22.20 -0.25 2.33
N ILE A 43 -22.26 0.91 3.02
CA ILE A 43 -23.47 1.74 3.04
C ILE A 43 -23.88 2.12 1.63
N ARG A 44 -22.92 2.53 0.78
CA ARG A 44 -23.23 2.82 -0.61
C ARG A 44 -23.77 1.59 -1.35
N ALA A 45 -23.12 0.44 -1.20
CA ALA A 45 -23.51 -0.79 -1.90
C ALA A 45 -24.93 -1.27 -1.55
N PHE A 46 -25.40 -1.04 -0.32
CA PHE A 46 -26.72 -1.52 0.13
C PHE A 46 -27.84 -0.46 0.12
N VAL A 47 -27.50 0.83 0.20
CA VAL A 47 -28.49 1.90 0.43
C VAL A 47 -28.58 2.88 -0.75
N LEU A 48 -27.51 3.07 -1.51
CA LEU A 48 -27.43 4.07 -2.58
C LEU A 48 -27.34 3.37 -3.94
N GLU A 49 -28.50 3.19 -4.59
CA GLU A 49 -28.60 2.68 -5.98
C GLU A 49 -28.19 3.73 -7.04
N GLY A 50 -27.74 4.91 -6.63
CA GLY A 50 -27.30 5.99 -7.54
C GLY A 50 -25.85 5.84 -7.99
N ASP A 51 -25.60 6.05 -9.29
CA ASP A 51 -24.26 6.05 -9.88
C ASP A 51 -23.45 7.29 -9.46
N GLN A 52 -22.92 7.26 -8.24
CA GLN A 52 -22.01 8.26 -7.73
C GLN A 52 -20.56 7.82 -7.98
N GLU A 53 -20.11 7.89 -9.23
CA GLU A 53 -18.73 7.58 -9.62
C GLU A 53 -17.71 8.37 -8.80
N VAL A 54 -17.97 9.66 -8.55
CA VAL A 54 -17.11 10.54 -7.74
C VAL A 54 -16.94 10.00 -6.32
N LEU A 55 -18.03 9.53 -5.70
CA LEU A 55 -17.99 8.95 -4.37
C LEU A 55 -17.19 7.64 -4.36
N LYS A 56 -17.27 6.84 -5.43
CA LYS A 56 -16.44 5.63 -5.62
C LYS A 56 -14.97 5.96 -5.54
N VAL A 57 -14.54 6.92 -6.36
CA VAL A 57 -13.13 7.29 -6.52
C VAL A 57 -12.60 7.92 -5.23
N MET A 58 -13.39 8.76 -4.57
CA MET A 58 -13.03 9.33 -3.27
C MET A 58 -12.83 8.27 -2.20
N LEU A 59 -13.72 7.27 -2.11
CA LEU A 59 -13.60 6.18 -1.15
C LEU A 59 -12.39 5.30 -1.42
N GLN A 60 -12.13 4.96 -2.69
CA GLN A 60 -10.94 4.22 -3.10
C GLN A 60 -9.65 4.96 -2.71
N ARG A 61 -9.55 6.25 -3.03
CA ARG A 61 -8.38 7.08 -2.67
C ARG A 61 -8.24 7.22 -1.15
N GLY A 62 -9.35 7.43 -0.43
CA GLY A 62 -9.35 7.50 1.03
C GLY A 62 -8.86 6.21 1.69
N LEU A 63 -9.25 5.06 1.15
CA LEU A 63 -8.79 3.75 1.58
C LEU A 63 -7.27 3.61 1.39
N LEU A 64 -6.73 3.99 0.23
CA LEU A 64 -5.27 4.00 -0.01
C LEU A 64 -4.54 4.91 0.98
N ILE A 65 -5.05 6.12 1.24
CA ILE A 65 -4.45 7.04 2.22
C ILE A 65 -4.44 6.42 3.62
N GLY A 66 -5.54 5.79 4.04
CA GLY A 66 -5.61 5.08 5.32
C GLY A 66 -4.55 3.99 5.45
N MET A 67 -4.40 3.16 4.41
CA MET A 67 -3.38 2.10 4.38
C MET A 67 -1.95 2.66 4.36
N LEU A 68 -1.71 3.73 3.60
CA LEU A 68 -0.40 4.38 3.53
C LEU A 68 0.01 4.95 4.89
N LEU A 69 -0.90 5.63 5.58
CA LEU A 69 -0.66 6.16 6.93
C LEU A 69 -0.32 5.02 7.90
N MET A 70 -1.06 3.92 7.84
CA MET A 70 -0.80 2.73 8.66
C MET A 70 0.59 2.12 8.37
N SER A 71 0.98 2.07 7.10
CA SER A 71 2.25 1.51 6.62
C SER A 71 3.47 2.33 7.06
N ILE A 72 3.35 3.65 7.10
CA ILE A 72 4.44 4.57 7.46
C ILE A 72 4.50 4.85 8.97
N ALA A 73 3.38 4.75 9.70
CA ALA A 73 3.32 5.11 11.11
C ALA A 73 4.20 4.22 12.02
N LYS A 74 4.86 4.86 12.98
CA LYS A 74 5.76 4.24 13.95
C LYS A 74 5.01 3.31 14.92
N ASP A 75 5.65 2.19 15.25
CA ASP A 75 5.21 1.28 16.31
C ASP A 75 5.53 1.87 17.71
N LYS A 76 4.78 1.47 18.75
CA LYS A 76 4.99 1.95 20.13
C LYS A 76 6.42 1.65 20.64
N ASP A 77 6.86 0.42 20.45
CA ASP A 77 8.20 -0.05 20.77
C ASP A 77 8.98 -0.24 19.48
N GLU A 78 9.90 0.67 19.21
CA GLU A 78 10.64 0.70 17.95
C GLU A 78 12.08 0.22 18.16
N ASP A 79 12.32 -1.02 17.75
CA ASP A 79 13.64 -1.65 17.71
C ASP A 79 14.24 -1.52 16.29
N GLU A 80 15.57 -1.50 16.18
CA GLU A 80 16.32 -1.50 14.92
C GLU A 80 15.86 -2.63 13.99
N MET A 81 15.52 -3.78 14.57
CA MET A 81 15.01 -4.91 13.81
C MET A 81 13.62 -4.67 13.22
N VAL A 82 12.72 -3.96 13.90
CA VAL A 82 11.39 -3.61 13.38
C VAL A 82 11.53 -2.68 12.17
N VAL A 83 12.51 -1.76 12.21
CA VAL A 83 12.86 -0.90 11.08
C VAL A 83 13.28 -1.74 9.88
N LYS A 84 14.20 -2.68 10.11
CA LYS A 84 14.71 -3.57 9.06
C LYS A 84 13.62 -4.45 8.45
N LEU A 85 12.76 -5.03 9.28
CA LEU A 85 11.61 -5.84 8.87
C LEU A 85 10.64 -5.05 7.99
N ARG A 86 10.38 -3.79 8.34
CA ARG A 86 9.51 -2.92 7.55
C ARG A 86 10.12 -2.62 6.18
N MET A 87 11.41 -2.30 6.12
CA MET A 87 12.11 -2.08 4.85
C MET A 87 12.09 -3.32 3.96
N GLN A 88 12.33 -4.51 4.54
CA GLN A 88 12.22 -5.77 3.81
C GLN A 88 10.80 -6.02 3.28
N SER A 89 9.78 -5.70 4.08
CA SER A 89 8.38 -5.85 3.67
C SER A 89 8.02 -4.94 2.49
N TYR A 90 8.55 -3.70 2.45
CA TYR A 90 8.42 -2.83 1.28
C TYR A 90 9.12 -3.41 0.04
N THR A 91 10.30 -4.02 0.20
CA THR A 91 10.98 -4.70 -0.91
C THR A 91 10.15 -5.86 -1.46
N TYR A 92 9.61 -6.72 -0.58
CA TYR A 92 8.74 -7.81 -1.01
C TYR A 92 7.47 -7.31 -1.71
N ALA A 93 6.84 -6.28 -1.17
CA ALA A 93 5.65 -5.67 -1.77
C ALA A 93 5.91 -5.07 -3.14
N PHE A 94 7.06 -4.40 -3.32
CA PHE A 94 7.44 -3.85 -4.62
C PHE A 94 7.66 -4.95 -5.65
N VAL A 95 8.45 -5.98 -5.32
CA VAL A 95 8.71 -7.11 -6.22
C VAL A 95 7.41 -7.83 -6.57
N ALA A 96 6.59 -8.16 -5.57
CA ALA A 96 5.30 -8.80 -5.79
C ALA A 96 4.36 -7.93 -6.63
N GLY A 97 4.33 -6.63 -6.40
CA GLY A 97 3.49 -5.69 -7.15
C GLY A 97 3.90 -5.55 -8.62
N VAL A 98 5.21 -5.52 -8.91
CA VAL A 98 5.71 -5.53 -10.30
C VAL A 98 5.33 -6.85 -10.99
N VAL A 99 5.54 -7.98 -10.34
CA VAL A 99 5.16 -9.30 -10.87
C VAL A 99 3.66 -9.38 -11.12
N TYR A 100 2.85 -8.89 -10.17
CA TYR A 100 1.40 -8.84 -10.29
C TYR A 100 0.94 -7.98 -11.48
N ALA A 101 1.50 -6.78 -11.62
CA ALA A 101 1.15 -5.87 -12.70
C ALA A 101 1.49 -6.44 -14.09
N LEU A 102 2.59 -7.20 -14.18
CA LEU A 102 2.97 -7.85 -15.44
C LEU A 102 2.16 -9.10 -15.74
N ILE A 103 1.83 -9.93 -14.74
CA ILE A 103 1.20 -11.24 -14.98
C ILE A 103 -0.32 -11.13 -15.11
N MET A 104 -0.97 -10.28 -14.30
CA MET A 104 -2.43 -10.26 -14.22
C MET A 104 -3.15 -9.95 -15.55
N PRO A 105 -2.68 -9.05 -16.44
CA PRO A 105 -3.36 -8.80 -17.70
C PRO A 105 -3.40 -10.06 -18.60
N PHE A 106 -2.36 -10.89 -18.54
CA PHE A 106 -2.33 -12.17 -19.26
C PHE A 106 -3.27 -13.20 -18.65
N VAL A 107 -3.39 -13.21 -17.32
CA VAL A 107 -4.33 -14.09 -16.61
C VAL A 107 -5.77 -13.68 -16.96
N ASP A 108 -6.09 -12.40 -16.91
CA ASP A 108 -7.42 -11.88 -17.24
C ASP A 108 -7.79 -12.18 -18.70
N TYR A 109 -6.88 -11.93 -19.63
CA TYR A 109 -7.07 -12.30 -21.04
C TYR A 109 -7.30 -13.82 -21.24
N GLY A 110 -6.49 -14.64 -20.55
CA GLY A 110 -6.60 -16.10 -20.61
C GLY A 110 -7.92 -16.64 -20.05
N VAL A 111 -8.35 -16.11 -18.91
CA VAL A 111 -9.63 -16.48 -18.28
C VAL A 111 -10.81 -16.04 -19.14
N SER A 112 -10.79 -14.80 -19.65
CA SER A 112 -11.88 -14.26 -20.47
C SER A 112 -12.07 -15.05 -21.76
N ASN A 113 -10.98 -15.47 -22.44
CA ASN A 113 -11.07 -16.24 -23.66
C ASN A 113 -11.60 -17.69 -23.46
N VAL A 114 -11.41 -18.27 -22.26
CA VAL A 114 -11.91 -19.61 -21.93
C VAL A 114 -13.37 -19.56 -21.48
N VAL A 115 -13.77 -18.50 -20.76
CA VAL A 115 -15.11 -18.37 -20.17
C VAL A 115 -16.11 -17.72 -21.14
N ASN A 116 -15.69 -16.71 -21.88
CA ASN A 116 -16.52 -15.97 -22.82
C ASN A 116 -15.93 -16.11 -24.23
N SER A 117 -16.60 -16.87 -25.10
CA SER A 117 -16.26 -17.02 -26.53
C SER A 117 -16.52 -15.73 -27.35
N GLY A 118 -16.26 -14.55 -26.80
CA GLY A 118 -16.48 -13.24 -27.40
C GLY A 118 -15.42 -12.28 -26.90
N GLY A 119 -14.62 -11.74 -27.84
CA GLY A 119 -13.38 -11.03 -27.58
C GLY A 119 -13.54 -9.83 -26.66
N GLU A 120 -13.12 -10.00 -25.41
CA GLU A 120 -12.96 -8.88 -24.49
C GLU A 120 -11.59 -8.21 -24.68
N GLU A 121 -11.61 -6.88 -24.59
CA GLU A 121 -10.45 -6.03 -24.78
C GLU A 121 -9.42 -6.24 -23.68
N PHE A 122 -8.14 -6.05 -24.02
CA PHE A 122 -7.06 -5.99 -23.04
C PHE A 122 -7.35 -4.86 -22.03
N HIS A 123 -7.85 -5.23 -20.86
CA HIS A 123 -8.09 -4.29 -19.78
C HIS A 123 -6.80 -4.10 -18.99
N ASP A 124 -6.27 -2.88 -18.99
CA ASP A 124 -5.14 -2.56 -18.14
C ASP A 124 -5.57 -2.56 -16.67
N ILE A 125 -4.67 -2.97 -15.78
CA ILE A 125 -4.97 -2.98 -14.36
C ILE A 125 -5.04 -1.54 -13.88
N GLY A 126 -6.13 -1.18 -13.22
CA GLY A 126 -6.23 0.16 -12.64
C GLY A 126 -5.13 0.43 -11.60
N ASP A 127 -4.54 1.63 -11.64
CA ASP A 127 -3.52 2.08 -10.68
C ASP A 127 -3.92 1.83 -9.21
N PHE A 128 -5.20 2.03 -8.90
CA PHE A 128 -5.76 1.77 -7.58
C PHE A 128 -5.54 0.32 -7.14
N GLN A 129 -5.78 -0.66 -8.03
CA GLN A 129 -5.67 -2.08 -7.73
C GLN A 129 -4.21 -2.48 -7.48
N VAL A 130 -3.27 -1.98 -8.29
CA VAL A 130 -1.83 -2.24 -8.10
C VAL A 130 -1.35 -1.65 -6.78
N LEU A 131 -1.69 -0.38 -6.49
CA LEU A 131 -1.30 0.28 -5.24
C LEU A 131 -1.94 -0.38 -4.02
N LEU A 132 -3.21 -0.75 -4.12
CA LEU A 132 -3.93 -1.48 -3.08
C LEU A 132 -3.21 -2.81 -2.79
N PHE A 133 -2.89 -3.57 -3.83
CA PHE A 133 -2.20 -4.84 -3.72
C PHE A 133 -0.82 -4.68 -3.08
N MET A 134 -0.01 -3.71 -3.53
CA MET A 134 1.30 -3.43 -2.95
C MET A 134 1.21 -3.11 -1.45
N LEU A 135 0.30 -2.22 -1.04
CA LEU A 135 0.13 -1.87 0.37
C LEU A 135 -0.38 -3.05 1.21
N MET A 136 -1.29 -3.85 0.66
CA MET A 136 -1.78 -5.06 1.32
C MET A 136 -0.65 -6.07 1.55
N ILE A 137 0.14 -6.40 0.52
CA ILE A 137 1.28 -7.30 0.66
C ILE A 137 2.30 -6.76 1.65
N GLN A 138 2.59 -5.45 1.60
CA GLN A 138 3.52 -4.83 2.54
C GLN A 138 3.06 -4.99 3.99
N LEU A 139 1.81 -4.68 4.28
CA LEU A 139 1.24 -4.79 5.63
C LEU A 139 1.16 -6.25 6.07
N LEU A 140 0.76 -7.18 5.19
CA LEU A 140 0.70 -8.61 5.47
C LEU A 140 2.08 -9.19 5.78
N CYS A 141 3.08 -8.93 4.93
CA CYS A 141 4.45 -9.36 5.17
C CYS A 141 4.99 -8.79 6.47
N PHE A 142 4.78 -7.50 6.73
CA PHE A 142 5.24 -6.86 7.95
C PHE A 142 4.64 -7.51 9.21
N HIS A 143 3.32 -7.67 9.26
CA HIS A 143 2.65 -8.29 10.41
C HIS A 143 2.97 -9.78 10.57
N THR A 144 3.12 -10.51 9.46
CA THR A 144 3.48 -11.93 9.48
C THR A 144 4.90 -12.12 10.01
N LEU A 145 5.88 -11.38 9.47
CA LEU A 145 7.26 -11.45 9.92
C LEU A 145 7.41 -10.96 11.37
N LYS A 146 6.58 -9.99 11.79
CA LYS A 146 6.51 -9.53 13.19
C LYS A 146 5.93 -10.57 14.14
N ARG A 147 5.01 -11.43 13.69
CA ARG A 147 4.38 -12.49 14.51
C ARG A 147 5.23 -13.75 14.62
N VAL A 148 5.99 -14.08 13.57
CA VAL A 148 6.83 -15.29 13.52
C VAL A 148 8.07 -15.18 14.42
N ARG A 149 8.36 -13.97 14.93
CA ARG A 149 9.42 -13.69 15.89
C ARG A 149 8.83 -13.44 17.28
#